data_AF-A0AAU3G5T9-F1
#
_entry.id   AF-A0AAU3G5T9-F1
#
_cell.length_a   1.000
_cell.length_b   1.000
_cell.length_c   1.000
_cell.angle_alpha   90.00
_cell.angle_beta   90.00
_cell.angle_gamma   90.00
#
_symmetry.space_group_name_H-M   'P 1'
#
loop_
_entity.id
_entity.type
_entity.pdbx_description
1 polymer ?
#
loop_
_entity_poly.entity_id
_entity_poly.type
_entity_poly.pdbx_seq_one_letter_code
_entity_poly.pdbx_strand_id
1 'polypeptide(L)'
;MTKVHMAPVPRSSVVTYRDDGVLARGMGLLVAGQLPPLPPAIAGAFVTGVMLFLGVAGADGPSVFAPAVALLLAGPGSSHAHDGRLDWLVPPILRLTEYGFIACVGFAWDVPKVLLFALLGAMLFHHYDVVYRCRQHVYPPAWLASAGLGWEGRMLLIAMGVLLGVVTAVFALAALYLVALFCWESITCWLAAPRSGVEAADLGGLD
;
A
#
# COMPACT_ATOMS: atom_id res chain seq x y z
N MET A 1 16.99 -14.86 -25.11
CA MET A 1 16.19 -13.63 -25.21
C MET A 1 15.28 -13.55 -23.98
N THR A 2 15.72 -12.85 -22.93
CA THR A 2 14.91 -12.62 -21.73
C THR A 2 13.78 -11.68 -22.12
N LYS A 3 12.53 -12.17 -22.09
CA LYS A 3 11.37 -11.30 -22.30
C LYS A 3 11.32 -10.31 -21.14
N VAL A 4 11.80 -9.10 -21.36
CA VAL A 4 11.56 -7.99 -20.44
C VAL A 4 10.06 -7.71 -20.53
N HIS A 5 9.28 -8.22 -19.56
CA HIS A 5 7.91 -7.80 -19.40
C HIS A 5 7.92 -6.34 -18.96
N MET A 6 7.85 -5.44 -19.94
CA MET A 6 7.58 -4.03 -19.72
C MET A 6 6.22 -3.95 -18.99
N ALA A 7 6.25 -3.54 -17.72
CA ALA A 7 5.02 -3.26 -17.00
C ALA A 7 4.24 -2.19 -17.79
N PRO A 8 2.92 -2.35 -17.99
CA PRO A 8 2.12 -1.35 -18.67
C PRO A 8 2.26 0.00 -17.97
N VAL A 9 2.52 1.07 -18.74
CA VAL A 9 2.60 2.43 -18.19
C VAL A 9 1.23 2.80 -17.61
N PRO A 10 1.14 3.12 -16.30
CA PRO A 10 -0.11 3.55 -15.68
C PRO A 10 -0.58 4.87 -16.29
N ARG A 11 -1.90 5.02 -16.50
CA ARG A 11 -2.50 6.30 -16.94
C ARG A 11 -2.26 7.44 -15.96
N SER A 12 -2.20 7.11 -14.66
CA SER A 12 -1.88 8.02 -13.56
C SER A 12 -1.04 7.27 -12.54
N SER A 13 0.05 7.89 -12.08
CA SER A 13 0.90 7.32 -11.02
C SER A 13 0.15 7.20 -9.69
N VAL A 14 -0.94 7.96 -9.52
CA VAL A 14 -1.85 7.87 -8.37
C VAL A 14 -2.40 6.46 -8.19
N VAL A 15 -2.75 5.77 -9.29
CA VAL A 15 -3.23 4.38 -9.23
C VAL A 15 -2.17 3.46 -8.63
N THR A 16 -0.90 3.69 -8.97
CA THR A 16 0.21 2.90 -8.42
C THR A 16 0.44 3.22 -6.93
N TYR A 17 0.30 4.49 -6.53
CA TYR A 17 0.49 4.93 -5.14
C TYR A 17 -0.62 4.47 -4.19
N ARG A 18 -1.78 4.07 -4.71
CA ARG A 18 -2.87 3.55 -3.89
C ARG A 18 -2.58 2.18 -3.29
N ASP A 19 -1.66 1.40 -3.88
CA ASP A 19 -1.32 0.05 -3.43
C ASP A 19 -2.55 -0.83 -3.15
N ASP A 20 -3.55 -0.77 -4.04
CA ASP A 20 -4.78 -1.54 -3.91
C ASP A 20 -4.48 -3.03 -4.10
N GLY A 21 -4.92 -3.88 -3.16
CA GLY A 21 -4.80 -5.33 -3.25
C GLY A 21 -5.93 -5.98 -4.08
N VAL A 22 -6.09 -7.29 -3.91
CA VAL A 22 -7.03 -8.09 -4.73
C VAL A 22 -8.48 -7.71 -4.46
N LEU A 23 -8.84 -7.43 -3.21
CA LEU A 23 -10.23 -7.15 -2.83
C LEU A 23 -10.63 -5.75 -3.28
N ALA A 24 -9.78 -4.75 -3.05
CA ALA A 24 -10.04 -3.39 -3.49
C ALA A 24 -10.21 -3.33 -5.00
N ARG A 25 -9.31 -3.96 -5.76
CA ARG A 25 -9.42 -4.05 -7.23
C ARG A 25 -10.67 -4.80 -7.68
N GLY A 26 -11.02 -5.90 -7.01
CA GLY A 26 -12.26 -6.65 -7.27
C GLY A 26 -13.52 -5.78 -7.10
N MET A 27 -13.58 -5.00 -6.02
CA MET A 27 -14.67 -4.04 -5.80
C MET A 27 -14.68 -2.93 -6.85
N GLY A 28 -13.51 -2.42 -7.24
CA GLY A 28 -13.39 -1.43 -8.31
C GLY A 28 -13.96 -1.94 -9.64
N LEU A 29 -13.70 -3.20 -10.00
CA LEU A 29 -14.24 -3.78 -11.24
C LEU A 29 -15.77 -3.80 -11.26
N LEU A 30 -16.44 -4.02 -10.11
CA LEU A 30 -17.90 -4.03 -10.03
C LEU A 30 -18.53 -2.66 -10.33
N VAL A 31 -17.78 -1.58 -10.12
CA VAL A 31 -18.24 -0.19 -10.31
C VAL A 31 -17.73 0.42 -11.62
N ALA A 32 -16.86 -0.29 -12.34
CA ALA A 32 -16.34 0.10 -13.66
C ALA A 32 -15.80 1.55 -13.72
N GLY A 33 -15.21 2.04 -12.64
CA GLY A 33 -14.58 3.36 -12.56
C GLY A 33 -15.54 4.54 -12.49
N GLN A 34 -16.84 4.32 -12.25
CA GLN A 34 -17.85 5.40 -12.23
C GLN A 34 -17.88 6.23 -10.94
N LEU A 35 -17.27 5.75 -9.85
CA LEU A 35 -17.26 6.46 -8.57
C LEU A 35 -16.02 7.35 -8.45
N PRO A 36 -16.19 8.65 -8.13
CA PRO A 36 -15.06 9.51 -7.82
C PRO A 36 -14.37 8.98 -6.56
N PRO A 37 -13.03 8.88 -6.55
CA PRO A 37 -12.33 8.08 -5.56
C PRO A 37 -12.11 8.81 -4.23
N LEU A 38 -12.13 10.15 -4.23
CA LEU A 38 -11.80 10.97 -3.07
C LEU A 38 -12.89 11.00 -1.99
N PRO A 39 -14.17 11.29 -2.28
CA PRO A 39 -15.20 11.33 -1.23
C PRO A 39 -15.33 10.02 -0.44
N PRO A 40 -15.35 8.83 -1.07
CA PRO A 40 -15.39 7.57 -0.35
C PRO A 40 -14.12 7.30 0.47
N ALA A 41 -12.94 7.71 0.00
CA ALA A 41 -11.69 7.60 0.77
C ALA A 41 -11.72 8.47 2.03
N ILE A 42 -12.21 9.71 1.94
CA ILE A 42 -12.39 10.60 3.10
C ILE A 42 -13.37 10.01 4.10
N ALA A 43 -14.53 9.52 3.63
CA ALA A 43 -15.52 8.88 4.48
C ALA A 43 -14.93 7.64 5.18
N GLY A 44 -14.20 6.79 4.44
CA GLY A 44 -13.52 5.62 4.97
C GLY A 44 -12.51 5.96 6.06
N ALA A 45 -11.67 6.97 5.82
CA ALA A 45 -10.70 7.44 6.80
C ALA A 45 -11.37 8.04 8.05
N PHE A 46 -12.43 8.83 7.87
CA PHE A 46 -13.17 9.42 9.00
C PHE A 46 -13.80 8.35 9.88
N VAL A 47 -14.55 7.41 9.29
CA VAL A 47 -15.22 6.36 10.06
C VAL A 47 -14.20 5.44 10.72
N THR A 48 -13.12 5.09 10.02
CA THR A 48 -11.99 4.35 10.61
C THR A 48 -11.39 5.09 11.79
N GLY A 49 -11.14 6.40 11.66
CA GLY A 49 -10.62 7.24 12.74
C GLY A 49 -11.53 7.25 13.96
N VAL A 50 -12.85 7.35 13.77
CA VAL A 50 -13.83 7.25 14.87
C VAL A 50 -13.77 5.87 15.54
N MET A 51 -13.75 4.79 14.76
CA MET A 51 -13.68 3.42 15.31
C MET A 51 -12.39 3.19 16.11
N LEU A 52 -11.26 3.71 15.62
CA LEU A 52 -9.98 3.65 16.32
C LEU A 52 -10.00 4.49 17.60
N PHE A 53 -10.54 5.71 17.55
CA PHE A 53 -10.67 6.58 18.71
C PHE A 53 -11.52 5.94 19.81
N LEU A 54 -12.67 5.37 19.44
CA LEU A 54 -13.54 4.64 20.38
C LEU A 54 -12.85 3.41 20.96
N GLY A 55 -12.10 2.65 20.13
CA GLY A 55 -11.31 1.52 20.61
C GLY A 55 -10.24 1.93 21.62
N VAL A 56 -9.53 3.03 21.38
CA VAL A 56 -8.55 3.59 22.33
C VAL A 56 -9.22 4.11 23.60
N ALA A 57 -10.45 4.62 23.49
CA ALA A 57 -11.26 5.04 24.64
C ALA A 57 -11.85 3.88 25.47
N GLY A 58 -11.52 2.62 25.14
CA GLY A 58 -11.96 1.42 25.87
C GLY A 58 -13.30 0.84 25.41
N ALA A 59 -13.82 1.27 24.26
CA ALA A 59 -14.96 0.60 23.63
C ALA A 59 -14.45 -0.67 22.91
N ASP A 60 -14.59 -1.81 23.58
CA ASP A 60 -14.19 -3.10 23.03
C ASP A 60 -15.09 -3.47 21.84
N GLY A 61 -14.50 -3.73 20.67
CA GLY A 61 -15.16 -4.39 19.55
C GLY A 61 -15.22 -3.64 18.22
N PRO A 62 -15.61 -2.35 18.15
CA PRO A 62 -15.79 -1.69 16.84
C PRO A 62 -14.49 -1.59 16.03
N SER A 63 -13.36 -1.30 16.68
CA SER A 63 -12.08 -1.01 16.01
C SER A 63 -11.58 -2.15 15.11
N VAL A 64 -11.90 -3.41 15.42
CA VAL A 64 -11.48 -4.57 14.62
C VAL A 64 -12.09 -4.60 13.22
N PHE A 65 -13.25 -3.95 13.04
CA PHE A 65 -13.94 -3.87 11.74
C PHE A 65 -13.51 -2.68 10.88
N ALA A 66 -12.62 -1.81 11.40
CA ALA A 66 -12.15 -0.64 10.67
C ALA A 66 -11.57 -0.96 9.27
N PRO A 67 -10.79 -2.04 9.07
CA PRO A 67 -10.31 -2.41 7.73
C PRO A 67 -11.42 -2.74 6.75
N ALA A 68 -12.49 -3.39 7.23
CA ALA A 68 -13.64 -3.73 6.39
C ALA A 68 -14.39 -2.47 5.97
N VAL A 69 -14.59 -1.51 6.87
CA VAL A 69 -15.21 -0.23 6.55
C VAL A 69 -14.36 0.57 5.57
N ALA A 70 -13.05 0.66 5.81
CA ALA A 70 -12.12 1.32 4.90
C ALA A 70 -12.18 0.68 3.49
N LEU A 71 -12.13 -0.65 3.40
CA LEU A 71 -12.24 -1.39 2.14
C LEU A 71 -13.58 -1.14 1.43
N LEU A 72 -14.69 -1.23 2.15
CA LEU A 72 -16.02 -1.06 1.57
C LEU A 72 -16.24 0.34 0.99
N LEU A 73 -15.68 1.37 1.65
CA LEU A 73 -15.81 2.75 1.21
C LEU A 73 -14.77 3.10 0.15
N ALA A 74 -13.49 2.81 0.35
CA ALA A 74 -12.42 3.27 -0.53
C ALA A 74 -12.03 2.29 -1.65
N GLY A 75 -12.38 1.01 -1.51
CA GLY A 75 -12.09 -0.06 -2.48
C GLY A 75 -12.73 0.14 -3.86
N PRO A 76 -14.03 0.49 -3.95
CA PRO A 76 -14.70 0.77 -5.23
C PRO A 76 -14.02 1.86 -6.07
N GLY A 77 -13.34 2.81 -5.43
CA GLY A 77 -12.61 3.88 -6.11
C GLY A 77 -11.32 3.42 -6.81
N SER A 78 -10.89 2.17 -6.64
CA SER A 78 -9.64 1.65 -7.22
C SER A 78 -9.62 1.56 -8.74
N SER A 79 -10.78 1.43 -9.39
CA SER A 79 -10.89 1.36 -10.86
C SER A 79 -11.04 2.73 -11.53
N HIS A 80 -11.12 3.81 -10.76
CA HIS A 80 -11.18 5.16 -11.30
C HIS A 80 -9.85 5.52 -12.00
N ALA A 81 -9.89 6.36 -13.04
CA ALA A 81 -8.69 6.75 -13.79
C ALA A 81 -7.71 7.62 -12.98
N HIS A 82 -8.20 8.23 -11.90
CA HIS A 82 -7.44 9.10 -11.00
C HIS A 82 -6.77 10.29 -11.71
N ASP A 83 -7.54 10.97 -12.58
CA ASP A 83 -7.15 12.13 -13.39
C ASP A 83 -7.65 13.47 -12.81
N GLY A 84 -8.39 13.45 -11.70
CA GLY A 84 -8.89 14.65 -11.04
C GLY A 84 -7.82 15.46 -10.31
N ARG A 85 -8.01 16.79 -10.23
CA ARG A 85 -7.06 17.74 -9.58
C ARG A 85 -6.78 17.43 -8.11
N LEU A 86 -7.69 16.76 -7.42
CA LEU A 86 -7.58 16.42 -5.99
C LEU A 86 -7.35 14.92 -5.77
N ASP A 87 -7.29 14.10 -6.83
CA ASP A 87 -7.17 12.64 -6.70
C ASP A 87 -5.81 12.23 -6.11
N TRP A 88 -4.81 13.11 -6.17
CA TRP A 88 -3.52 12.94 -5.50
C TRP A 88 -3.63 12.86 -3.96
N LEU A 89 -4.74 13.33 -3.37
CA LEU A 89 -5.01 13.20 -1.93
C LEU A 89 -5.42 11.78 -1.53
N VAL A 90 -5.85 10.94 -2.49
CA VAL A 90 -6.34 9.60 -2.17
C VAL A 90 -5.24 8.70 -1.58
N PRO A 91 -4.04 8.58 -2.19
CA PRO A 91 -2.96 7.80 -1.60
C PRO A 91 -2.58 8.20 -0.16
N PRO A 92 -2.32 9.49 0.18
CA PRO A 92 -1.95 9.85 1.54
C PRO A 92 -3.07 9.60 2.57
N ILE A 93 -4.34 9.76 2.19
CA ILE A 93 -5.48 9.42 3.06
C ILE A 93 -5.50 7.92 3.36
N LEU A 94 -5.31 7.07 2.34
CA LEU A 94 -5.20 5.62 2.51
C LEU A 94 -4.00 5.24 3.38
N ARG A 95 -2.83 5.86 3.17
CA ARG A 95 -1.64 5.60 3.99
C ARG A 95 -1.87 5.99 5.46
N LEU A 96 -2.48 7.14 5.71
CA LEU A 96 -2.80 7.58 7.07
C LEU A 96 -3.75 6.59 7.76
N THR A 97 -4.76 6.11 7.03
CA THR A 97 -5.74 5.13 7.53
C THR A 97 -5.07 3.80 7.86
N GLU A 98 -4.24 3.29 6.94
CA GLU A 98 -3.52 2.03 7.11
C GLU A 98 -2.53 2.08 8.27
N TYR A 99 -1.64 3.08 8.29
CA TYR A 99 -0.62 3.21 9.32
C TYR A 99 -1.23 3.52 10.68
N GLY A 100 -2.27 4.37 10.71
CA GLY A 100 -3.01 4.68 11.93
C GLY A 100 -3.62 3.42 12.54
N PHE A 101 -4.28 2.59 11.71
CA PHE A 101 -4.84 1.32 12.17
C PHE A 101 -3.76 0.38 12.74
N ILE A 102 -2.67 0.16 11.99
CA ILE A 102 -1.59 -0.75 12.41
C ILE A 102 -0.92 -0.25 13.69
N ALA A 103 -0.69 1.06 13.82
CA ALA A 103 -0.14 1.67 15.02
C ALA A 103 -1.08 1.50 16.22
N CYS A 104 -2.38 1.80 16.05
CA CYS A 104 -3.38 1.62 17.12
C CYS A 104 -3.43 0.18 17.62
N VAL A 105 -3.46 -0.81 16.71
CA VAL A 105 -3.45 -2.24 17.10
C VAL A 105 -2.14 -2.60 17.80
N GLY A 106 -1.00 -2.16 17.25
CA GLY A 106 0.32 -2.44 17.84
C GLY A 106 0.45 -1.90 19.27
N PHE A 107 -0.06 -0.70 19.54
CA PHE A 107 -0.07 -0.13 20.89
C PHE A 107 -1.10 -0.79 21.81
N ALA A 108 -2.32 -1.07 21.32
CA ALA A 108 -3.38 -1.67 22.12
C ALA A 108 -3.05 -3.09 22.61
N TRP A 109 -2.27 -3.84 21.81
CA TRP A 109 -1.89 -5.22 22.11
C TRP A 109 -0.43 -5.36 22.60
N ASP A 110 0.21 -4.26 22.98
CA ASP A 110 1.61 -4.19 23.46
C ASP A 110 2.59 -5.00 22.60
N VAL A 111 2.45 -4.88 21.28
CA VAL A 111 3.35 -5.55 20.34
C VAL A 111 4.77 -4.99 20.54
N PRO A 112 5.82 -5.85 20.59
CA PRO A 112 7.19 -5.38 20.69
C PRO A 112 7.49 -4.29 19.66
N LYS A 113 7.94 -3.12 20.15
CA LYS A 113 8.10 -1.90 19.33
C LYS A 113 8.96 -2.15 18.09
N VAL A 114 9.98 -3.01 18.20
CA VAL A 114 10.84 -3.40 17.08
C VAL A 114 10.03 -4.01 15.93
N LEU A 115 9.03 -4.86 16.20
CA LEU A 115 8.18 -5.48 15.19
C LEU A 115 7.24 -4.46 14.55
N LEU A 116 6.64 -3.58 15.36
CA LEU A 116 5.81 -2.48 14.86
C LEU A 116 6.61 -1.56 13.92
N PHE A 117 7.79 -1.13 14.35
CA PHE A 117 8.68 -0.29 13.54
C PHE A 117 9.19 -1.01 12.30
N ALA A 118 9.51 -2.30 12.38
CA ALA A 118 9.92 -3.08 11.21
C ALA A 118 8.80 -3.17 10.18
N LEU A 119 7.56 -3.44 10.62
CA LEU A 119 6.39 -3.51 9.73
C LEU A 119 6.09 -2.15 9.09
N LEU A 120 5.97 -1.09 9.91
CA LEU A 120 5.75 0.27 9.42
C LEU A 120 6.88 0.73 8.49
N GLY A 121 8.12 0.40 8.84
CA GLY A 121 9.31 0.70 8.05
C GLY A 121 9.30 0.00 6.68
N ALA A 122 8.92 -1.28 6.64
CA ALA A 122 8.79 -2.03 5.39
C ALA A 122 7.75 -1.41 4.45
N MET A 123 6.57 -1.06 4.98
CA MET A 123 5.53 -0.41 4.19
C MET A 123 5.96 1.00 3.74
N LEU A 124 6.56 1.79 4.62
CA LEU A 124 7.04 3.12 4.28
C LEU A 124 8.13 3.08 3.21
N PHE A 125 9.08 2.15 3.35
CA PHE A 125 10.11 1.89 2.34
C PHE A 125 9.47 1.54 1.00
N HIS A 126 8.52 0.61 0.97
CA HIS A 126 7.83 0.23 -0.26
C HIS A 126 7.13 1.41 -0.94
N HIS A 127 6.33 2.17 -0.20
CA HIS A 127 5.62 3.33 -0.77
C HIS A 127 6.58 4.41 -1.26
N TYR A 128 7.69 4.63 -0.54
CA TYR A 128 8.71 5.58 -0.94
C TYR A 128 9.46 5.14 -2.20
N ASP A 129 9.83 3.85 -2.26
CA ASP A 129 10.49 3.24 -3.42
C ASP A 129 9.61 3.35 -4.67
N VAL A 130 8.31 3.04 -4.55
CA VAL A 130 7.34 3.21 -5.65
C VAL A 130 7.26 4.66 -6.14
N VAL A 131 7.26 5.64 -5.24
CA VAL A 131 7.28 7.07 -5.63
C VAL A 131 8.55 7.40 -6.42
N TYR A 132 9.72 6.94 -5.95
CA TYR A 132 10.98 7.23 -6.60
C TYR A 132 11.10 6.56 -7.97
N ARG A 133 10.66 5.30 -8.07
CA ARG A 133 10.59 4.56 -9.33
C ARG A 133 9.68 5.23 -10.35
N CYS A 134 8.46 5.61 -9.95
CA CYS A 134 7.54 6.31 -10.83
C CYS A 134 8.11 7.65 -11.34
N ARG A 135 8.91 8.36 -10.52
CA ARG A 135 9.63 9.59 -10.95
C ARG A 135 10.73 9.33 -11.97
N GLN A 136 11.30 8.12 -11.98
CA GLN A 136 12.31 7.69 -12.95
C GLN A 136 11.72 6.86 -14.10
N HIS A 137 10.40 6.84 -14.25
CA HIS A 137 9.69 6.03 -15.25
C HIS A 137 9.99 4.52 -15.18
N VAL A 138 10.39 4.05 -14.00
CA VAL A 138 10.49 2.63 -13.67
C VAL A 138 9.18 2.26 -12.97
N TYR A 139 8.40 1.34 -13.50
CA TYR A 139 7.11 0.97 -12.91
C TYR A 139 7.21 -0.37 -12.19
N PRO A 140 6.68 -0.48 -10.96
CA PRO A 140 6.69 -1.75 -10.24
C PRO A 140 5.87 -2.80 -11.00
N PRO A 141 6.25 -4.08 -10.92
CA PRO A 141 5.51 -5.12 -11.59
C PRO A 141 4.13 -5.32 -10.93
N ALA A 142 3.10 -5.59 -11.73
CA ALA A 142 1.71 -5.67 -11.26
C ALA A 142 1.46 -6.75 -10.18
N TRP A 143 2.31 -7.78 -10.12
CA TRP A 143 2.21 -8.82 -9.09
C TRP A 143 2.63 -8.32 -7.70
N LEU A 144 3.45 -7.27 -7.61
CA LEU A 144 4.01 -6.79 -6.35
C LEU A 144 2.94 -6.29 -5.39
N ALA A 145 1.95 -5.53 -5.87
CA ALA A 145 0.82 -5.07 -5.06
C ALA A 145 0.01 -6.25 -4.49
N SER A 146 -0.13 -7.35 -5.27
CA SER A 146 -0.84 -8.54 -4.82
C SER A 146 -0.05 -9.35 -3.81
N ALA A 147 1.26 -9.53 -4.04
CA ALA A 147 2.16 -10.21 -3.11
C ALA A 147 2.32 -9.41 -1.81
N GLY A 148 2.39 -8.07 -1.90
CA GLY A 148 2.40 -7.17 -0.75
C GLY A 148 1.08 -7.08 -0.01
N LEU A 149 0.06 -7.86 -0.41
CA LEU A 149 -1.30 -7.92 0.13
C LEU A 149 -2.15 -6.64 -0.07
N GLY A 150 -1.59 -5.61 -0.70
CA GLY A 150 -2.18 -4.27 -0.75
C GLY A 150 -2.46 -3.68 0.63
N TRP A 151 -3.02 -2.49 0.67
CA TRP A 151 -3.35 -1.83 1.93
C TRP A 151 -4.48 -2.55 2.69
N GLU A 152 -5.49 -3.06 1.98
CA GLU A 152 -6.63 -3.70 2.63
C GLU A 152 -6.27 -5.08 3.17
N GLY A 153 -5.47 -5.86 2.44
CA GLY A 153 -5.10 -7.21 2.87
C GLY A 153 -4.20 -7.19 4.09
N ARG A 154 -3.28 -6.21 4.18
CA ARG A 154 -2.45 -6.00 5.38
C ARG A 154 -3.31 -5.62 6.59
N MET A 155 -4.22 -4.67 6.45
CA MET A 155 -5.11 -4.29 7.54
C MET A 155 -6.02 -5.45 7.98
N LEU A 156 -6.60 -6.20 7.03
CA LEU A 156 -7.45 -7.37 7.31
C LEU A 156 -6.68 -8.51 7.99
N LEU A 157 -5.44 -8.77 7.55
CA LEU A 157 -4.56 -9.77 8.19
C LEU A 157 -4.30 -9.42 9.66
N ILE A 158 -4.03 -8.15 9.94
CA ILE A 158 -3.79 -7.66 11.30
C ILE A 158 -5.08 -7.74 12.14
N ALA A 159 -6.23 -7.35 11.60
CA ALA A 159 -7.52 -7.52 12.27
C ALA A 159 -7.84 -9.00 12.56
N MET A 160 -7.50 -9.92 11.66
CA MET A 160 -7.64 -11.35 11.90
C MET A 160 -6.75 -11.80 13.07
N GLY A 161 -5.52 -11.29 13.16
CA GLY A 161 -4.63 -11.52 14.30
C GLY A 161 -5.24 -11.09 15.64
N VAL A 162 -5.98 -9.97 15.65
CA VAL A 162 -6.73 -9.50 16.82
C VAL A 162 -7.84 -10.47 17.19
N LEU A 163 -8.67 -10.88 16.22
CA LEU A 163 -9.78 -11.82 16.44
C LEU A 163 -9.31 -13.18 16.96
N LEU A 164 -8.15 -13.64 16.47
CA LEU A 164 -7.55 -14.92 16.86
C LEU A 164 -6.67 -14.82 18.12
N GLY A 165 -6.44 -13.62 18.66
CA GLY A 165 -5.59 -13.41 19.83
C GLY A 165 -4.09 -13.69 19.61
N VAL A 166 -3.62 -13.63 18.36
CA VAL A 166 -2.23 -13.93 17.95
C VAL A 166 -1.52 -12.74 17.32
N VAL A 167 -1.88 -11.52 17.75
CA VAL A 167 -1.43 -10.24 17.16
C VAL A 167 0.08 -10.17 17.00
N THR A 168 0.86 -10.44 18.05
CA THR A 168 2.33 -10.36 18.00
C THR A 168 2.94 -11.30 16.96
N ALA A 169 2.42 -12.52 16.83
CA ALA A 169 2.88 -13.48 15.84
C ALA A 169 2.56 -13.00 14.41
N VAL A 170 1.36 -12.45 14.19
CA VAL A 170 0.97 -11.88 12.90
C VAL A 170 1.86 -10.68 12.54
N PHE A 171 2.14 -9.78 13.48
CA PHE A 171 3.07 -8.67 13.27
C PHE A 171 4.47 -9.15 12.91
N ALA A 172 5.00 -10.16 13.62
CA ALA A 172 6.32 -10.71 13.35
C ALA A 172 6.41 -11.33 11.94
N LEU A 173 5.42 -12.16 11.58
CA LEU A 173 5.38 -12.82 10.28
C LEU A 173 5.17 -11.82 9.15
N ALA A 174 4.27 -10.84 9.32
CA ALA A 174 4.02 -9.79 8.34
C ALA A 174 5.26 -8.91 8.14
N ALA A 175 5.93 -8.50 9.23
CA ALA A 175 7.16 -7.71 9.14
C ALA A 175 8.25 -8.48 8.39
N LEU A 176 8.51 -9.73 8.78
CA LEU A 176 9.52 -10.57 8.12
C LEU A 176 9.22 -10.74 6.63
N TYR A 177 7.97 -11.10 6.31
CA TYR A 177 7.53 -11.31 4.94
C TYR A 177 7.66 -10.06 4.07
N LEU A 178 7.14 -8.92 4.55
CA LEU A 178 7.11 -7.68 3.77
C LEU A 178 8.50 -7.05 3.64
N VAL A 179 9.33 -7.10 4.69
CA VAL A 179 10.75 -6.69 4.59
C VAL A 179 11.45 -7.51 3.52
N ALA A 180 11.36 -8.84 3.59
CA ALA A 180 12.00 -9.72 2.63
C ALA A 180 11.50 -9.45 1.21
N LEU A 181 10.18 -9.38 1.00
CA LEU A 181 9.55 -9.15 -0.29
C LEU A 181 9.98 -7.83 -0.92
N PHE A 182 9.81 -6.72 -0.19
CA PHE A 182 10.04 -5.38 -0.72
C PHE A 182 11.52 -5.07 -0.89
N CYS A 183 12.39 -5.50 0.04
CA CYS A 183 13.82 -5.33 -0.13
C CYS A 183 14.35 -6.17 -1.29
N TRP A 184 13.90 -7.42 -1.43
CA TRP A 184 14.29 -8.29 -2.55
C TRP A 184 13.89 -7.67 -3.90
N GLU A 185 12.62 -7.28 -4.05
CA GLU A 185 12.13 -6.72 -5.31
C GLU A 185 12.79 -5.35 -5.60
N SER A 186 13.04 -4.54 -4.58
CA SER A 186 13.78 -3.28 -4.73
C SER A 186 15.22 -3.47 -5.19
N ILE A 187 15.98 -4.34 -4.52
CA ILE A 187 17.37 -4.62 -4.89
C ILE A 187 17.43 -5.17 -6.32
N THR A 188 16.59 -6.15 -6.66
CA THR A 188 16.59 -6.76 -7.99
C THR A 188 16.18 -5.78 -9.09
N CYS A 189 15.21 -4.91 -8.85
CA CYS A 189 14.82 -3.86 -9.79
C CYS A 189 15.95 -2.85 -10.01
N TRP A 190 16.54 -2.32 -8.94
CA TRP A 190 17.57 -1.27 -9.05
C TRP A 190 18.89 -1.80 -9.60
N LEU A 191 19.23 -3.07 -9.38
CA LEU A 191 20.38 -3.71 -10.02
C LEU A 191 20.18 -3.92 -11.53
N ALA A 192 18.93 -4.06 -11.99
CA ALA A 192 18.59 -4.23 -13.40
C ALA A 192 18.32 -2.90 -14.14
N ALA A 193 18.14 -1.79 -13.41
CA ALA A 193 17.85 -0.50 -14.00
C ALA A 193 19.06 0.01 -14.82
N PRO A 194 18.85 0.52 -16.06
CA PRO A 194 19.93 1.11 -16.85
C PRO A 194 20.60 2.25 -16.07
N ARG A 195 21.94 2.27 -16.04
CA ARG A 195 22.68 3.37 -15.43
C ARG A 195 22.51 4.62 -16.30
N SER A 196 21.60 5.50 -15.93
CA SER A 196 21.51 6.82 -16.54
C SER A 196 22.78 7.61 -16.22
N GLY A 197 23.76 7.62 -17.13
CA GLY A 197 24.92 8.52 -17.03
C GLY A 197 26.25 8.08 -17.63
N VAL A 198 26.43 6.84 -18.11
CA VAL A 198 27.74 6.41 -18.70
C VAL A 198 27.63 6.10 -20.20
N GLU A 199 26.56 5.46 -20.67
CA GLU A 199 26.43 5.09 -22.09
C GLU A 199 26.14 6.26 -23.05
N ALA A 200 25.70 7.42 -22.55
CA ALA A 200 25.53 8.61 -23.39
C ALA A 200 26.87 9.30 -23.71
N ALA A 201 27.91 9.09 -22.90
CA ALA A 201 29.23 9.67 -23.13
C ALA A 201 30.09 8.81 -24.08
N ASP A 202 29.96 7.48 -24.02
CA ASP A 202 30.74 6.56 -24.88
C ASP A 202 30.21 6.49 -26.32
N LEU A 203 28.98 6.91 -26.59
CA LEU A 203 28.41 6.96 -27.94
C LEU A 203 28.61 8.30 -28.67
N GLY A 204 29.16 9.32 -27.99
CA GLY A 204 29.42 10.65 -28.55
C GLY A 204 30.90 10.93 -28.88
N GLY A 205 31.78 9.92 -28.74
CA GLY A 205 33.24 10.06 -28.90
C GLY A 205 33.82 9.49 -30.19
N LEU A 206 32.99 9.14 -31.18
CA LEU A 206 33.41 8.62 -32.48
C LEU A 206 32.85 9.48 -33.60
N ASP A 207 33.30 10.73 -33.69
CA ASP A 207 33.29 11.55 -34.90
C ASP A 207 34.72 12.06 -35.18
#